data_AF-A0A254RSH2-F1
#
_entry.id   AF-A0A254RSH2-F1
#
_cell.length_a   1.000
_cell.length_b   1.000
_cell.length_c   1.000
_cell.angle_alpha   90.00
_cell.angle_beta   90.00
_cell.angle_gamma   90.00
#
_symmetry.space_group_name_H-M   'P 1'
#
loop_
_entity.id
_entity.type
_entity.pdbx_description
1 polymer ?
#
loop_
_entity_poly.entity_id
_entity_poly.type
_entity_poly.pdbx_seq_one_letter_code
_entity_poly.pdbx_strand_id
1 'polypeptide(L)'
;MFTISNGSVQARQMRRTLRDKVPYPKRLIHNYPSVLIGRLAVNENFQGNGIGSEILDFLKIWFSDSHNKTGCRFLAVDAYNAPSVLKFYGNNEFSFIFKSEKEERESLQLHENEPLRTRMMCCDLFHYAESLRKSLVAVSQKRY
;
A
#
# COMPACT_ATOMS: atom_id res chain seq x y z
N MET A 1 10.51 -1.47 -14.48
CA MET A 1 9.76 -0.23 -14.80
C MET A 1 8.61 -0.10 -13.83
N PHE A 2 8.31 1.12 -13.36
CA PHE A 2 7.10 1.39 -12.56
C PHE A 2 6.39 2.66 -13.02
N THR A 3 5.09 2.77 -12.76
CA THR A 3 4.29 3.97 -13.02
C THR A 3 3.47 4.33 -11.80
N ILE A 4 3.38 5.62 -11.49
CA ILE A 4 2.67 6.16 -10.33
C ILE A 4 1.63 7.19 -10.77
N SER A 5 0.53 7.28 -10.05
CA SER A 5 -0.48 8.33 -10.22
C SER A 5 -1.04 8.76 -8.86
N ASN A 6 -1.54 10.00 -8.78
CA ASN A 6 -2.27 10.44 -7.60
C ASN A 6 -3.58 9.66 -7.49
N GLY A 7 -3.96 9.32 -6.27
CA GLY A 7 -5.18 8.59 -5.98
C GLY A 7 -5.74 8.94 -4.61
N SER A 8 -6.81 8.24 -4.25
CA SER A 8 -7.38 8.34 -2.91
C SER A 8 -7.91 6.99 -2.46
N VAL A 9 -7.77 6.71 -1.16
CA VAL A 9 -8.41 5.55 -0.53
C VAL A 9 -9.63 6.05 0.24
N GLN A 10 -10.81 5.55 -0.11
CA GLN A 10 -12.03 5.92 0.59
C GLN A 10 -12.08 5.23 1.95
N ALA A 11 -12.24 6.02 3.00
CA ALA A 11 -12.31 5.51 4.35
C ALA A 11 -13.45 4.49 4.46
N ARG A 12 -14.64 4.78 3.91
CA ARG A 12 -15.84 3.90 3.96
C ARG A 12 -15.55 2.46 3.54
N GLN A 13 -14.75 2.26 2.51
CA GLN A 13 -14.39 0.96 1.95
C GLN A 13 -13.26 0.28 2.73
N MET A 14 -12.50 1.06 3.52
CA MET A 14 -11.35 0.58 4.27
C MET A 14 -11.79 -0.30 5.44
N ARG A 15 -11.22 -1.51 5.51
CA ARG A 15 -11.39 -2.45 6.61
C ARG A 15 -11.02 -1.79 7.94
N ARG A 16 -11.77 -2.16 8.99
CA ARG A 16 -11.65 -1.58 10.33
C ARG A 16 -10.21 -1.59 10.88
N THR A 17 -9.47 -2.67 10.66
CA THR A 17 -8.07 -2.80 11.13
C THR A 17 -7.10 -1.80 10.51
N LEU A 18 -7.33 -1.33 9.28
CA LEU A 18 -6.54 -0.26 8.67
C LEU A 18 -7.01 1.11 9.17
N ARG A 19 -8.32 1.29 9.33
CA ARG A 19 -8.90 2.55 9.82
C ARG A 19 -8.52 2.84 11.27
N ASP A 20 -8.48 1.81 12.12
CA ASP A 20 -8.15 1.97 13.54
C ASP A 20 -6.70 2.39 13.78
N LYS A 21 -5.81 2.15 12.80
CA LYS A 21 -4.44 2.66 12.80
C LYS A 21 -4.37 4.18 12.59
N VAL A 22 -5.40 4.79 12.02
CA VAL A 22 -5.46 6.25 11.84
C VAL A 22 -5.90 6.90 13.15
N PRO A 23 -5.28 8.01 13.61
CA PRO A 23 -5.72 8.72 14.82
C PRO A 23 -7.19 9.16 14.74
N TYR A 24 -7.92 9.09 15.86
CA TYR A 24 -9.36 9.37 15.92
C TYR A 24 -9.80 10.66 15.20
N PRO A 25 -9.16 11.83 15.37
CA PRO A 25 -9.55 13.06 14.69
C PRO A 25 -9.50 12.97 13.15
N LYS A 26 -8.62 12.11 12.62
CA LYS A 26 -8.42 11.91 11.19
C LYS A 26 -9.29 10.79 10.61
N ARG A 27 -9.98 10.00 11.46
CA ARG A 27 -10.87 8.90 11.01
C ARG A 27 -12.16 9.37 10.33
N LEU A 28 -12.54 10.62 10.59
CA LEU A 28 -13.73 11.28 10.03
C LEU A 28 -13.53 11.72 8.57
N ILE A 29 -12.30 11.71 8.08
CA ILE A 29 -11.98 12.07 6.70
C ILE A 29 -12.55 10.99 5.76
N HIS A 30 -13.28 11.40 4.73
CA HIS A 30 -13.88 10.49 3.76
C HIS A 30 -12.86 9.86 2.82
N ASN A 31 -11.87 10.64 2.37
CA ASN A 31 -10.87 10.22 1.40
C ASN A 31 -9.47 10.52 1.91
N TYR A 32 -8.64 9.49 2.04
CA TYR A 32 -7.24 9.68 2.38
C TYR A 32 -6.41 9.84 1.11
N PRO A 33 -5.49 10.81 1.07
CA PRO A 33 -4.59 10.98 -0.07
C PRO A 33 -3.71 9.74 -0.21
N SER A 34 -3.64 9.21 -1.43
CA SER A 34 -2.80 8.07 -1.74
C SER A 34 -2.06 8.25 -3.06
N VAL A 35 -1.03 7.44 -3.24
CA VAL A 35 -0.39 7.25 -4.54
C VAL A 35 -0.73 5.85 -5.02
N LEU A 36 -1.21 5.73 -6.25
CA LEU A 36 -1.49 4.46 -6.90
C LEU A 36 -0.28 4.03 -7.70
N ILE A 37 0.24 2.83 -7.44
CA ILE A 37 1.20 2.17 -8.32
C ILE A 37 0.39 1.47 -9.41
N GLY A 38 0.41 2.03 -10.62
CA GLY A 38 -0.33 1.47 -11.75
C GLY A 38 0.35 0.25 -12.36
N ARG A 39 1.69 0.26 -12.45
CA ARG A 39 2.49 -0.84 -12.97
C ARG A 39 3.76 -0.98 -12.16
N LEU A 40 4.14 -2.21 -11.88
CA LEU A 40 5.42 -2.59 -11.31
C LEU A 40 5.88 -3.86 -12.02
N ALA A 41 7.01 -3.79 -12.70
CA ALA A 41 7.56 -4.93 -13.44
C ALA A 41 9.07 -5.05 -13.23
N VAL A 42 9.51 -6.29 -12.99
CA VAL A 42 10.90 -6.72 -12.92
C VAL A 42 11.18 -7.61 -14.14
N ASN A 43 12.38 -7.51 -14.71
CA ASN A 43 12.79 -8.36 -15.81
C ASN A 43 12.77 -9.84 -15.40
N GLU A 44 12.32 -10.72 -16.29
CA GLU A 44 12.16 -12.16 -16.06
C GLU A 44 13.43 -12.82 -15.50
N ASN A 45 14.60 -12.42 -16.00
CA ASN A 45 15.90 -12.97 -15.56
C ASN A 45 16.25 -12.63 -14.11
N PHE A 46 15.59 -11.64 -13.52
CA PHE A 46 15.85 -11.16 -12.17
C PHE A 46 14.65 -11.27 -11.23
N GLN A 47 13.62 -12.00 -11.63
CA GLN A 47 12.49 -12.31 -10.75
C GLN A 47 12.94 -13.17 -9.57
N GLY A 48 12.32 -12.98 -8.40
CA GLY A 48 12.65 -13.73 -7.19
C GLY A 48 13.89 -13.24 -6.41
N ASN A 49 14.71 -12.36 -6.98
CA ASN A 49 15.92 -11.83 -6.33
C ASN A 49 15.67 -10.65 -5.38
N GLY A 50 14.42 -10.40 -4.96
CA GLY A 50 14.08 -9.31 -4.04
C GLY A 50 13.99 -7.90 -4.66
N ILE A 51 14.42 -7.71 -5.92
CA ILE A 51 14.42 -6.39 -6.60
C ILE A 51 13.04 -5.70 -6.56
N GLY A 52 11.95 -6.46 -6.72
CA GLY A 52 10.59 -5.91 -6.64
C GLY A 52 10.29 -5.31 -5.26
N SER A 53 10.76 -5.96 -4.20
CA SER A 53 10.62 -5.47 -2.83
C SER A 53 11.49 -4.23 -2.59
N GLU A 54 12.73 -4.21 -3.10
CA GLU A 54 13.60 -3.04 -3.02
C GLU A 54 13.00 -1.81 -3.71
N ILE A 55 12.37 -2.00 -4.88
CA ILE A 55 11.65 -0.92 -5.57
C ILE A 55 10.48 -0.42 -4.73
N LEU A 56 9.72 -1.32 -4.09
CA LEU A 56 8.63 -0.92 -3.21
C LEU A 56 9.14 -0.16 -1.98
N ASP A 57 10.23 -0.58 -1.36
CA ASP A 57 10.83 0.12 -0.23
C ASP A 57 11.36 1.49 -0.63
N PHE A 58 12.00 1.61 -1.81
CA PHE A 58 12.36 2.90 -2.38
C PHE A 58 11.14 3.81 -2.53
N LEU A 59 10.02 3.31 -3.08
CA LEU A 59 8.79 4.10 -3.22
C LEU A 59 8.22 4.52 -1.87
N LYS A 60 8.18 3.61 -0.89
CA LYS A 60 7.69 3.92 0.46
C LYS A 60 8.53 5.01 1.11
N ILE A 61 9.85 4.92 1.04
CA ILE A 61 10.78 5.93 1.57
C ILE A 61 10.57 7.25 0.84
N TRP A 62 10.54 7.24 -0.48
CA TRP A 62 10.38 8.43 -1.30
C TRP A 62 9.10 9.19 -0.94
N PHE A 63 7.96 8.50 -0.81
CA PHE A 63 6.68 9.12 -0.44
C PHE A 63 6.51 9.41 1.05
N SER A 64 7.37 8.87 1.91
CA SER A 64 7.38 9.14 3.35
C SER A 64 8.34 10.27 3.74
N ASP A 65 9.24 10.68 2.85
CA ASP A 65 10.22 11.72 3.12
C ASP A 65 9.54 13.07 3.38
N SER A 66 9.97 13.71 4.47
CA SER A 66 9.66 15.10 4.86
C SER A 66 9.87 16.15 3.76
N HIS A 67 10.81 15.92 2.84
CA HIS A 67 11.06 16.82 1.71
C HIS A 67 10.13 16.58 0.50
N ASN A 68 9.30 15.54 0.52
CA ASN A 68 8.38 15.25 -0.57
C ASN A 68 7.08 16.07 -0.43
N LYS A 69 6.79 16.92 -1.42
CA LYS A 69 5.76 17.98 -1.38
C LYS A 69 4.31 17.48 -1.45
N THR A 70 4.08 16.21 -1.79
CA THR A 70 2.73 15.70 -2.10
C THR A 70 2.06 14.97 -0.93
N GLY A 71 2.77 14.73 0.19
CA GLY A 71 2.27 14.17 1.46
C GLY A 71 1.07 13.22 1.35
N CYS A 72 1.30 11.93 1.10
CA CYS A 72 0.24 10.93 1.04
C CYS A 72 0.25 10.02 2.28
N ARG A 73 -0.93 9.52 2.66
CA ARG A 73 -1.05 8.58 3.79
C ARG A 73 -0.80 7.14 3.36
N PHE A 74 -1.23 6.81 2.14
CA PHE A 74 -1.22 5.44 1.65
C PHE A 74 -0.52 5.33 0.31
N LEU A 75 0.15 4.19 0.12
CA LEU A 75 0.56 3.70 -1.19
C LEU A 75 -0.40 2.57 -1.56
N ALA A 76 -1.15 2.72 -2.65
CA ALA A 76 -2.16 1.78 -3.09
C ALA A 76 -1.72 1.05 -4.36
N VAL A 77 -2.19 -0.18 -4.52
CA VAL A 77 -2.03 -0.98 -5.74
C VAL A 77 -3.33 -1.67 -6.08
N ASP A 78 -3.56 -1.87 -7.38
CA ASP A 78 -4.56 -2.81 -7.86
C ASP A 78 -3.85 -4.11 -8.28
N ALA A 79 -3.75 -5.05 -7.36
CA ALA A 79 -2.93 -6.25 -7.53
C ALA A 79 -3.72 -7.32 -8.28
N TYR A 80 -3.10 -8.00 -9.26
CA TYR A 80 -3.72 -9.17 -9.87
C TYR A 80 -4.14 -10.19 -8.81
N ASN A 81 -5.35 -10.74 -8.96
CA ASN A 81 -5.92 -11.73 -8.05
C ASN A 81 -5.28 -13.12 -8.27
N ALA A 82 -3.96 -13.17 -8.14
CA ALA A 82 -3.14 -14.36 -8.25
C ALA A 82 -2.40 -14.56 -6.91
N PRO A 83 -2.40 -15.77 -6.32
CA PRO A 83 -1.84 -16.00 -4.99
C PRO A 83 -0.39 -15.54 -4.81
N SER A 84 0.45 -15.70 -5.84
CA SER A 84 1.84 -15.25 -5.84
C SER A 84 1.99 -13.73 -5.74
N VAL A 85 1.16 -12.99 -6.48
CA VAL A 85 1.16 -11.52 -6.51
C VAL A 85 0.62 -10.95 -5.20
N LEU A 86 -0.49 -11.52 -4.70
CA LEU A 86 -1.07 -11.12 -3.41
C LEU A 86 -0.11 -11.39 -2.25
N LYS A 87 0.60 -12.53 -2.29
CA LYS A 87 1.65 -12.85 -1.31
C LYS A 87 2.83 -11.89 -1.40
N PHE A 88 3.27 -11.53 -2.61
CA PHE A 88 4.34 -10.55 -2.81
C PHE A 88 4.00 -9.19 -2.17
N TYR A 89 2.82 -8.64 -2.47
CA TYR A 89 2.39 -7.38 -1.86
C TYR A 89 2.16 -7.52 -0.35
N GLY A 90 1.57 -8.62 0.10
CA GLY A 90 1.37 -8.93 1.52
C GLY A 90 2.69 -8.97 2.32
N ASN A 91 3.73 -9.61 1.76
CA ASN A 91 5.07 -9.64 2.35
C ASN A 91 5.71 -8.25 2.41
N ASN A 92 5.31 -7.34 1.52
CA ASN A 92 5.77 -5.95 1.47
C ASN A 92 4.84 -4.99 2.25
N GLU A 93 4.12 -5.50 3.25
CA GLU A 93 3.24 -4.75 4.18
C GLU A 93 1.99 -4.14 3.54
N PHE A 94 1.63 -4.57 2.34
CA PHE A 94 0.35 -4.20 1.75
C PHE A 94 -0.77 -5.04 2.36
N SER A 95 -1.93 -4.41 2.46
CA SER A 95 -3.11 -4.96 3.10
C SER A 95 -4.32 -4.69 2.25
N PHE A 96 -5.22 -5.66 2.12
CA PHE A 96 -6.50 -5.46 1.42
C PHE A 96 -7.25 -4.26 1.99
N ILE A 97 -7.75 -3.40 1.09
CA ILE A 97 -8.57 -2.25 1.48
C ILE A 97 -9.93 -2.74 1.94
N PHE A 98 -10.60 -3.56 1.13
CA PHE A 98 -11.90 -4.14 1.43
C PHE A 98 -11.82 -5.27 2.46
N LYS A 99 -12.90 -5.49 3.21
CA LYS A 99 -12.98 -6.59 4.19
C LYS A 99 -13.19 -7.94 3.51
N SER A 100 -13.96 -7.97 2.43
CA SER A 100 -14.30 -9.19 1.69
C SER A 100 -14.25 -8.96 0.19
N GLU A 101 -14.11 -10.04 -0.58
CA GLU A 101 -14.21 -9.96 -2.05
C GLU A 101 -15.61 -9.49 -2.48
N LYS A 102 -16.65 -9.85 -1.71
CA LYS A 102 -18.04 -9.43 -1.99
C LYS A 102 -18.19 -7.92 -1.96
N GLU A 103 -17.72 -7.27 -0.90
CA GLU A 103 -17.76 -5.80 -0.78
C GLU A 103 -16.98 -5.10 -1.91
N GLU A 104 -15.85 -5.68 -2.31
CA GLU A 104 -15.05 -5.15 -3.42
C GLU A 104 -15.78 -5.27 -4.76
N ARG A 105 -16.41 -6.41 -5.02
CA ARG A 105 -17.22 -6.62 -6.23
C ARG A 105 -18.40 -5.65 -6.30
N GLU A 106 -19.11 -5.48 -5.18
CA GLU A 106 -20.20 -4.50 -5.06
C GLU A 106 -19.69 -3.08 -5.33
N SER A 107 -18.51 -2.73 -4.81
CA SER A 107 -17.88 -1.43 -5.05
C SER A 107 -17.44 -1.21 -6.49
N LEU A 108 -17.05 -2.28 -7.20
CA LEU A 108 -16.67 -2.25 -8.61
C LEU A 108 -17.88 -2.43 -9.55
N GLN A 109 -19.08 -2.61 -8.99
CA GLN A 109 -20.33 -2.86 -9.73
C GLN A 109 -20.23 -4.07 -10.67
N LEU A 110 -19.50 -5.10 -10.27
CA LEU A 110 -19.33 -6.33 -11.06
C LEU A 110 -20.58 -7.21 -10.97
N HIS A 111 -21.00 -7.79 -12.10
CA HIS A 111 -22.04 -8.83 -12.09
C HIS A 111 -21.56 -10.12 -11.42
N GLU A 112 -22.47 -10.95 -10.90
CA GLU A 112 -22.12 -12.19 -10.18
C GLU A 112 -21.21 -13.14 -10.97
N ASN A 113 -21.36 -13.18 -12.29
CA ASN A 113 -20.59 -14.05 -13.18
C ASN A 113 -19.23 -13.49 -13.59
N GLU A 114 -18.93 -12.22 -13.31
CA GLU A 114 -17.65 -11.62 -13.69
C GLU A 114 -16.55 -11.99 -12.69
N PRO A 115 -15.36 -12.44 -13.13
CA PRO A 115 -14.28 -12.76 -12.21
C PRO A 115 -13.69 -11.48 -11.59
N LEU A 116 -13.37 -11.52 -10.29
CA LEU A 116 -12.63 -10.45 -9.64
C LEU A 116 -11.14 -10.56 -10.05
N ARG A 117 -10.76 -9.83 -11.09
CA ARG A 117 -9.43 -9.93 -11.72
C ARG A 117 -8.30 -9.35 -10.88
N THR A 118 -8.62 -8.33 -10.09
CA THR A 118 -7.67 -7.59 -9.28
C THR A 118 -8.24 -7.32 -7.88
N ARG A 119 -7.36 -6.99 -6.95
CA ARG A 119 -7.65 -6.77 -5.54
C ARG A 119 -6.93 -5.50 -5.10
N MET A 120 -7.69 -4.54 -4.58
CA MET A 120 -7.14 -3.32 -4.04
C MET A 120 -6.42 -3.57 -2.72
N MET A 121 -5.14 -3.22 -2.67
CA MET A 121 -4.31 -3.29 -1.48
C MET A 121 -3.63 -1.94 -1.21
N CYS A 122 -3.36 -1.63 0.05
CA CYS A 122 -2.60 -0.43 0.41
C CYS A 122 -1.59 -0.68 1.54
N CYS A 123 -0.52 0.10 1.53
CA CYS A 123 0.47 0.23 2.60
C CYS A 123 0.28 1.59 3.29
N ASP A 124 0.37 1.61 4.62
CA ASP A 124 0.27 2.83 5.43
C ASP A 124 1.67 3.45 5.65
N LEU A 125 1.94 4.53 4.93
CA LEU A 125 3.25 5.17 4.91
C LEU A 125 3.61 5.86 6.23
N PHE A 126 2.63 6.30 7.00
CA PHE A 126 2.91 6.92 8.30
C PHE A 126 3.48 5.91 9.29
N HIS A 127 2.90 4.71 9.35
CA HIS A 127 3.42 3.66 10.23
C HIS A 127 4.78 3.15 9.76
N TYR A 128 4.96 3.05 8.45
CA TYR A 128 6.25 2.72 7.86
C TYR A 128 7.33 3.75 8.23
N ALA A 129 7.03 5.04 8.07
CA ALA A 129 7.95 6.13 8.44
C ALA A 129 8.29 6.13 9.93
N GLU A 130 7.30 5.92 10.81
CA GLU A 130 7.51 5.81 12.25
C GLU A 130 8.40 4.61 12.62
N SER A 131 8.21 3.47 11.95
CA SER A 131 9.05 2.28 12.12
C SER A 131 10.50 2.56 11.72
N LEU A 132 10.72 3.20 10.56
CA LEU A 132 12.04 3.60 10.09
C LEU A 132 12.74 4.60 11.03
N ARG A 133 12.02 5.59 11.56
CA ARG A 133 12.61 6.54 12.53
C ARG A 133 13.07 5.83 13.78
N LYS A 134 12.26 4.89 14.30
CA LYS A 134 12.60 4.11 15.50
C LYS A 134 13.83 3.23 15.27
N SER A 135 13.94 2.59 14.10
CA SER A 135 15.09 1.75 13.78
C SER A 135 16.38 2.57 13.66
N LEU A 136 16.33 3.76 13.03
CA LEU A 136 17.47 4.67 12.93
C LEU A 136 17.97 5.15 14.31
N VAL A 137 17.04 5.52 15.20
CA VAL A 137 17.39 5.92 16.59
C VAL A 137 18.03 4.75 17.34
N ALA A 138 17.52 3.54 17.22
CA ALA A 138 18.07 2.36 17.87
C ALA A 138 19.49 2.00 17.38
N VAL A 139 19.79 2.22 16.09
CA VAL A 139 21.14 2.03 15.53
C VAL A 139 22.11 3.08 16.07
N SER A 140 21.67 4.33 16.23
CA SER A 140 22.50 5.40 16.80
C SER A 140 22.84 5.17 18.27
N GLN A 141 21.94 4.55 19.05
CA GLN A 141 22.15 4.25 20.46
C GLN A 141 23.06 3.04 20.71
N LYS A 142 23.21 2.12 19.74
CA LYS A 142 24.13 0.96 19.84
C LYS A 142 25.59 1.28 19.47
N ARG A 143 25.89 2.50 19.03
CA ARG A 143 27.25 2.94 18.65
C ARG A 143 27.99 3.68 19.75
N TYR A 144 27.44 3.70 20.97
CA TYR A 144 28.08 4.23 22.18
C TYR A 144 28.11 3.15 23.26
#